data_AF-A0A967LN05-F1
#
_entry.id   AF-A0A967LN05-F1
#
_cell.length_a   1.000
_cell.length_b   1.000
_cell.length_c   1.000
_cell.angle_alpha   90.00
_cell.angle_beta   90.00
_cell.angle_gamma   90.00
#
_symmetry.space_group_name_H-M   'P 1'
#
loop_
_entity.id
_entity.type
_entity.pdbx_description
1 polymer ?
#
loop_
_entity_poly.entity_id
_entity_poly.type
_entity_poly.pdbx_seq_one_letter_code
_entity_poly.pdbx_strand_id
1 'polypeptide(L)' 'EQQAQARQQELMQPIMAKIERVLEEIREEQGYIMIFDAASSGLIAADPTLDLTSEVLQRLQALASSG' A
#
# COMPACT_ATOMS: atom_id res chain seq x y z
N GLU A 1 -20.67 18.05 -7.51
CA GLU A 1 -19.27 17.84 -7.09
C GLU A 1 -19.15 16.91 -5.89
N GLN A 2 -19.80 17.20 -4.75
CA GLN A 2 -19.75 16.36 -3.53
C GLN A 2 -20.13 14.88 -3.77
N GLN A 3 -21.20 14.59 -4.53
CA GLN A 3 -21.59 13.22 -4.86
C GLN A 3 -20.58 12.46 -5.75
N ALA A 4 -19.83 13.17 -6.59
CA ALA A 4 -18.81 12.54 -7.44
C ALA A 4 -17.56 12.17 -6.61
N GLN A 5 -17.17 13.05 -5.68
CA GLN A 5 -16.09 12.78 -4.73
C GLN A 5 -16.44 11.62 -3.79
N ALA A 6 -17.67 11.56 -3.27
CA ALA A 6 -18.12 10.46 -2.42
C ALA A 6 -18.03 9.11 -3.15
N ARG A 7 -18.52 9.02 -4.39
CA ARG A 7 -18.40 7.81 -5.20
C ARG A 7 -16.95 7.43 -5.50
N GLN A 8 -16.08 8.41 -5.74
CA GLN A 8 -14.66 8.15 -5.93
C GLN A 8 -14.03 7.55 -4.66
N GLN A 9 -14.37 8.06 -3.48
CA GLN A 9 -13.90 7.50 -2.22
C GLN A 9 -14.42 6.08 -2.00
N GLU A 10 -15.71 5.82 -2.22
CA GLU A 10 -16.31 4.48 -2.10
C GLU A 10 -15.60 3.45 -2.99
N LEU A 11 -15.23 3.82 -4.21
CA LEU A 11 -14.49 2.95 -5.13
C LEU A 11 -13.02 2.74 -4.73
N MET A 12 -12.42 3.71 -4.04
CA MET A 12 -11.02 3.64 -3.57
C MET A 12 -10.85 2.87 -2.26
N GLN A 13 -11.83 2.93 -1.36
CA GLN A 13 -11.80 2.20 -0.08
C GLN A 13 -11.38 0.73 -0.21
N PRO A 14 -11.96 -0.09 -1.11
CA PRO A 14 -11.56 -1.49 -1.22
C PRO A 14 -10.13 -1.69 -1.73
N ILE A 15 -9.60 -0.74 -2.50
CA ILE A 15 -8.21 -0.80 -2.97
C ILE A 15 -7.26 -0.45 -1.82
N MET A 16 -7.57 0.59 -1.04
CA MET A 16 -6.79 0.97 0.14
C MET A 16 -6.74 -0.16 1.16
N ALA A 17 -7.86 -0.83 1.43
CA ALA A 17 -7.90 -1.99 2.32
C ALA A 17 -7.01 -3.16 1.83
N LYS A 18 -6.91 -3.38 0.52
CA LYS A 18 -5.99 -4.39 -0.06
C LYS A 18 -4.53 -3.99 0.13
N ILE A 19 -4.20 -2.71 -0.03
CA ILE A 19 -2.85 -2.18 0.18
C ILE A 19 -2.46 -2.34 1.65
N GLU A 20 -3.32 -1.92 2.58
CA GLU A 20 -3.09 -2.05 4.03
C GLU A 20 -2.82 -3.50 4.43
N ARG A 21 -3.62 -4.44 3.93
CA ARG A 21 -3.41 -5.87 4.20
C ARG A 21 -2.06 -6.37 3.68
N VAL A 22 -1.70 -6.03 2.44
CA VAL A 22 -0.41 -6.44 1.85
C VAL A 22 0.78 -5.86 2.62
N LEU A 23 0.68 -4.60 3.03
CA LEU A 23 1.73 -3.96 3.83
C LEU A 23 1.89 -4.64 5.19
N GLU A 24 0.79 -5.01 5.84
CA GLU A 24 0.82 -5.70 7.12
C GLU A 24 1.40 -7.12 7.00
N GLU A 25 1.00 -7.87 5.97
CA GLU A 25 1.58 -9.19 5.66
C GLU A 25 3.10 -9.08 5.46
N ILE A 26 3.59 -8.12 4.66
CA ILE A 26 5.03 -7.88 4.48
C ILE A 26 5.70 -7.51 5.80
N ARG A 27 5.08 -6.62 6.60
CA ARG A 27 5.61 -6.14 7.87
C ARG A 27 5.87 -7.29 8.84
N GLU A 28 4.91 -8.18 8.98
CA GLU A 28 5.01 -9.35 9.86
C GLU A 28 5.99 -10.40 9.32
N GLU A 29 5.91 -10.75 8.03
CA GLU A 29 6.74 -11.79 7.42
C GLU A 29 8.24 -11.44 7.41
N GLN A 30 8.56 -10.17 7.15
CA GLN A 30 9.93 -9.68 7.05
C GLN A 30 10.45 -9.04 8.35
N GLY A 31 9.61 -8.94 9.38
CA GLY A 31 10.00 -8.43 10.69
C GLY A 31 10.25 -6.93 10.74
N TYR A 32 9.55 -6.15 9.90
CA TYR A 32 9.62 -4.69 9.97
C TYR A 32 8.88 -4.15 11.19
N ILE A 33 9.50 -3.22 11.91
CA ILE A 33 8.86 -2.55 13.05
C ILE A 33 7.82 -1.53 12.56
N MET A 34 8.06 -0.95 11.37
CA MET A 34 7.28 0.16 10.81
C MET A 34 7.55 0.31 9.31
N ILE A 35 6.54 0.75 8.56
CA ILE A 35 6.61 1.06 7.13
C ILE A 35 6.12 2.51 6.93
N PHE A 36 6.78 3.25 6.05
CA PHE A 36 6.44 4.64 5.73
C PHE A 36 6.02 4.78 4.27
N ASP A 37 5.06 5.66 4.01
CA ASP A 37 4.80 6.16 2.66
C ASP A 37 5.85 7.22 2.31
N ALA A 38 6.76 6.88 1.41
CA ALA A 38 7.83 7.77 0.96
C ALA A 38 7.33 9.09 0.34
N ALA A 39 6.11 9.12 -0.22
CA ALA A 39 5.55 10.30 -0.86
C ALA A 39 5.00 11.33 0.13
N SER A 40 4.54 10.90 1.31
CA SER A 40 3.86 11.77 2.28
C SER A 40 4.58 11.94 3.62
N SER A 41 5.52 11.07 3.96
CA SER A 41 6.19 11.04 5.27
C SER A 41 7.30 12.08 5.48
N GLY A 42 7.65 12.87 4.45
CA GLY A 42 8.73 13.86 4.55
C GLY A 42 10.13 13.25 4.68
N LEU A 43 10.31 11.99 4.25
CA LEU A 43 11.60 11.31 4.24
C LEU A 43 12.57 12.03 3.28
N ILE A 44 13.73 12.43 3.80
CA ILE A 44 14.81 13.05 3.01
C ILE A 44 15.68 11.98 2.36
N ALA A 45 15.93 10.89 3.08
CA ALA A 45 16.71 9.75 2.61
C ALA A 45 16.33 8.49 3.39
N ALA A 46 16.42 7.34 2.73
CA ALA A 46 16.31 6.00 3.29
C ALA A 46 17.23 5.06 2.50
N ASP A 47 17.55 3.90 3.06
CA ASP A 47 18.26 2.86 2.31
C ASP A 47 17.36 2.36 1.16
N PRO A 48 17.78 2.44 -0.11
CA PRO A 48 16.95 2.00 -1.24
C PRO A 48 16.58 0.52 -1.21
N THR A 49 17.34 -0.31 -0.49
CA THR A 49 17.01 -1.73 -0.30
C THR A 49 15.77 -1.94 0.57
N LEU A 50 15.31 -0.91 1.28
CA LEU A 50 14.08 -0.92 2.08
C LEU A 50 12.86 -0.43 1.30
N ASP A 51 12.99 -0.11 0.01
CA ASP A 51 11.85 0.29 -0.83
C ASP A 51 10.99 -0.94 -1.19
N LEU A 52 9.83 -1.03 -0.53
CA LEU A 52 8.88 -2.13 -0.69
C LEU A 52 7.92 -1.94 -1.87
N THR A 53 7.98 -0.82 -2.60
CA THR A 53 6.97 -0.44 -3.62
C THR A 53 6.76 -1.55 -4.65
N SER A 54 7.85 -2.15 -5.15
CA SER A 54 7.78 -3.20 -6.17
C SER A 54 7.15 -4.49 -5.63
N GLU A 55 7.48 -4.88 -4.40
CA GLU A 55 6.93 -6.08 -3.76
C GLU A 55 5.43 -5.92 -3.48
N VAL A 56 5.02 -4.75 -2.97
CA VAL A 56 3.61 -4.43 -2.72
C VAL A 56 2.81 -4.54 -4.02
N LEU A 57 3.30 -3.97 -5.12
CA LEU A 57 2.66 -4.06 -6.44
C LEU A 57 2.53 -5.51 -6.91
N GLN A 58 3.57 -6.32 -6.73
CA GLN A 58 3.54 -7.74 -7.11
C GLN A 58 2.48 -8.52 -6.32
N ARG A 59 2.41 -8.33 -5.00
CA ARG A 59 1.40 -9.01 -4.15
C ARG A 59 -0.02 -8.55 -4.50
N LEU A 60 -0.23 -7.26 -4.75
CA LEU A 60 -1.53 -6.74 -5.19
C LEU A 60 -1.99 -7.36 -6.52
N GLN A 61 -1.08 -7.51 -7.49
CA GLN A 61 -1.36 -8.16 -8.77
C GLN A 61 -1.71 -9.64 -8.59
N ALA A 62 -1.01 -10.35 -7.70
CA ALA A 62 -1.32 -11.74 -7.38
C ALA A 62 -2.70 -11.88 -6.74
N LEU A 63 -3.07 -10.98 -5.82
CA LEU A 63 -4.41 -10.93 -5.22
C LEU A 63 -5.52 -10.62 -6.23
N ALA A 64 -5.24 -9.79 -7.23
CA ALA A 64 -6.21 -9.48 -8.29
C ALA A 64 -6.41 -10.63 -9.28
N SER A 65 -5.42 -11.51 -9.43
CA SER A 65 -5.45 -12.65 -10.37
C SER A 65 -5.99 -13.94 -9.75
N SER A 66 -6.17 -13.96 -8.41
CA SER A 66 -6.64 -15.13 -7.64
C SER A 66 -8.11 -15.04 -7.22
N GLY A 67 -8.79 -13.94 -7.54
CA GLY A 67 -10.24 -13.75 -7.39
C GLY A 67 -10.93 -13.65 -8.74
#